data_AF-A0A0L7LJ75-F1
#
_entry.id   AF-A0A0L7LJ75-F1
#
_cell.length_a   1.000
_cell.length_b   1.000
_cell.length_c   1.000
_cell.angle_alpha   90.00
_cell.angle_beta   90.00
_cell.angle_gamma   90.00
#
_symmetry.space_group_name_H-M   'P 1'
#
loop_
_entity.id
_entity.type
_entity.pdbx_description
1 polymer ?
#
loop_
_entity_poly.entity_id
_entity_poly.type
_entity_poly.pdbx_seq_one_letter_code
_entity_poly.pdbx_strand_id
1 'polypeptide(L)'
;VEYIQLAAEYKPAVNLGQGFPDYHAPKHVTQALSEITGHPRLVQNLSKIYSPLIGREIDPINEILVTSGAYEALFSAILEPFFDCYDFMIKSASGVPKFIALKPKKTSGTVTSADWELDFNELASLFNERTKMIILNTPHNPLGKAFTQSELEQIAALCKKHNALCLSDEVYEWMTFSVTGWKTGWAYGPASLMKNLQVEAVARSFEVELARINSPDCYLYSLARELLPKRDYLLKILRDNGFNPTFAKEAGVLAIPPTAFYSEGHKHLGEDYARFCFI
;
A
#
# COMPACT_ATOMS: atom_id res chain seq x y z
N VAL A 1 -18.70 1.23 -2.46
CA VAL A 1 -19.80 2.07 -3.01
C VAL A 1 -20.66 2.68 -1.91
N GLU A 2 -20.87 2.00 -0.76
CA GLU A 2 -21.68 2.49 0.36
C GLU A 2 -21.18 3.81 1.01
N TYR A 3 -19.86 4.02 1.15
CA TYR A 3 -19.32 5.18 1.89
C TYR A 3 -19.32 6.51 1.12
N ILE A 4 -19.48 6.48 -0.21
CA ILE A 4 -19.54 7.70 -1.04
C ILE A 4 -20.90 8.40 -0.85
N GLN A 5 -21.98 7.63 -0.70
CA GLN A 5 -23.32 8.16 -0.46
C GLN A 5 -23.43 8.85 0.90
N LEU A 6 -22.82 8.27 1.94
CA LEU A 6 -22.75 8.88 3.28
C LEU A 6 -22.08 10.28 3.24
N ALA A 7 -21.04 10.48 2.43
CA ALA A 7 -20.39 11.79 2.25
C ALA A 7 -21.24 12.81 1.50
N ALA A 8 -22.14 12.35 0.64
CA ALA A 8 -23.03 13.20 -0.12
C ALA A 8 -24.28 13.61 0.69
N GLU A 9 -24.76 12.72 1.56
CA GLU A 9 -26.00 12.87 2.33
C GLU A 9 -25.83 13.82 3.53
N TYR A 10 -24.72 13.72 4.26
CA TYR A 10 -24.45 14.57 5.42
C TYR A 10 -23.64 15.79 4.98
N LYS A 11 -24.26 16.98 4.97
CA LYS A 11 -23.59 18.26 4.67
C LYS A 11 -23.90 19.32 5.73
N PRO A 12 -22.91 20.08 6.24
CA PRO A 12 -21.47 19.95 5.94
C PRO A 12 -20.86 18.74 6.66
N ALA A 13 -20.13 17.88 5.93
CA ALA A 13 -19.34 16.79 6.51
C ALA A 13 -17.90 16.83 5.99
N VAL A 14 -16.97 16.46 6.86
CA VAL A 14 -15.55 16.28 6.52
C VAL A 14 -15.32 14.81 6.20
N ASN A 15 -14.91 14.52 4.95
CA ASN A 15 -14.64 13.16 4.51
C ASN A 15 -13.18 12.79 4.78
N LEU A 16 -12.94 12.02 5.85
CA LEU A 16 -11.65 11.42 6.17
C LEU A 16 -11.65 9.90 5.91
N GLY A 17 -12.62 9.38 5.15
CA GLY A 17 -12.71 7.96 4.84
C GLY A 17 -11.96 7.58 3.56
N GLN A 18 -12.04 8.44 2.54
CA GLN A 18 -11.48 8.14 1.22
C GLN A 18 -9.96 8.26 1.18
N GLY A 19 -9.30 7.26 0.59
CA GLY A 19 -7.85 7.20 0.40
C GLY A 19 -7.32 7.94 -0.83
N PHE A 20 -7.84 9.13 -1.14
CA PHE A 20 -7.47 9.89 -2.33
C PHE A 20 -6.92 11.27 -1.94
N PRO A 21 -5.76 11.66 -2.48
CA PRO A 21 -5.24 13.01 -2.28
C PRO A 21 -6.22 14.10 -2.69
N ASP A 22 -6.37 15.11 -1.84
CA ASP A 22 -7.20 16.30 -2.06
C ASP A 22 -6.43 17.47 -2.70
N TYR A 23 -5.11 17.32 -2.91
CA TYR A 23 -4.24 18.29 -3.59
C TYR A 23 -3.89 17.89 -5.02
N HIS A 24 -3.50 18.90 -5.80
CA HIS A 24 -3.04 18.70 -7.17
C HIS A 24 -1.68 17.98 -7.21
N ALA A 25 -1.51 17.13 -8.22
CA ALA A 25 -0.20 16.60 -8.56
C ALA A 25 0.78 17.75 -8.87
N PRO A 26 2.08 17.60 -8.55
CA PRO A 26 3.10 18.59 -8.88
C PRO A 26 3.06 19.04 -10.34
N LYS A 27 3.29 20.35 -10.57
CA LYS A 27 3.17 20.98 -11.89
C LYS A 27 4.05 20.31 -12.96
N HIS A 28 5.26 19.89 -12.58
CA HIS A 28 6.16 19.25 -13.53
C HIS A 28 5.61 17.92 -14.08
N VAL A 29 4.71 17.25 -13.34
CA VAL A 29 4.06 16.02 -13.79
C VAL A 29 2.86 16.29 -14.66
N THR A 30 2.02 17.26 -14.31
CA THR A 30 0.93 17.67 -15.19
C THR A 30 1.44 18.24 -16.51
N GLN A 31 2.60 18.91 -16.51
CA GLN A 31 3.31 19.33 -17.71
C GLN A 31 3.88 18.15 -18.50
N ALA A 32 4.56 17.21 -17.84
CA ALA A 32 5.09 16.01 -18.47
C ALA A 32 4.02 15.14 -19.16
N LEU A 33 2.81 15.07 -18.58
CA LEU A 33 1.66 14.37 -19.16
C LEU A 33 1.20 14.96 -20.50
N SER A 34 1.46 16.25 -20.76
CA SER A 34 1.12 16.89 -22.03
C SER A 34 2.08 16.56 -23.18
N GLU A 35 3.22 15.91 -22.89
CA GLU A 35 4.33 15.66 -23.82
C GLU A 35 4.56 14.15 -24.09
N ILE A 36 3.49 13.34 -24.08
CA ILE A 36 3.52 11.86 -24.11
C ILE A 36 4.62 11.30 -25.04
N THR A 37 5.66 10.69 -24.45
CA THR A 37 6.72 9.99 -25.18
C THR A 37 7.07 8.64 -24.54
N GLY A 38 6.50 7.56 -25.07
CA GLY A 38 7.04 6.19 -25.15
C GLY A 38 7.27 5.38 -23.85
N HIS A 39 6.56 4.25 -23.75
CA HIS A 39 6.75 3.14 -22.79
C HIS A 39 8.22 2.74 -22.47
N PRO A 40 9.18 2.68 -23.43
CA PRO A 40 10.56 2.28 -23.13
C PRO A 40 11.30 3.22 -22.16
N ARG A 41 10.96 4.51 -22.16
CA ARG A 41 11.58 5.48 -21.25
C ARG A 41 11.19 5.22 -19.80
N LEU A 42 9.91 4.93 -19.55
CA LEU A 42 9.42 4.69 -18.19
C LEU A 42 10.12 3.51 -17.55
N VAL A 43 10.16 2.38 -18.25
CA VAL A 43 10.80 1.17 -17.70
C VAL A 43 12.30 1.35 -17.49
N GLN A 44 12.99 2.10 -18.35
CA GLN A 44 14.39 2.46 -18.13
C GLN A 44 14.59 3.33 -16.88
N ASN A 45 13.70 4.29 -16.65
CA ASN A 45 13.80 5.16 -15.48
C ASN A 45 13.46 4.40 -14.19
N LEU A 46 12.45 3.53 -14.21
CA LEU A 46 12.15 2.63 -13.10
C LEU A 46 13.35 1.72 -12.80
N SER A 47 13.96 1.09 -13.80
CA SER A 47 15.18 0.29 -13.62
C SER A 47 16.30 1.11 -12.97
N LYS A 48 16.53 2.36 -13.38
CA LYS A 48 17.54 3.25 -12.76
C LYS A 48 17.24 3.59 -11.30
N ILE A 49 15.96 3.73 -10.94
CA ILE A 49 15.54 4.02 -9.56
C ILE A 49 15.70 2.77 -8.68
N TYR A 50 15.19 1.63 -9.13
CA TYR A 50 15.10 0.44 -8.31
C TYR A 50 16.37 -0.41 -8.28
N SER A 51 17.20 -0.39 -9.32
CA SER A 51 18.42 -1.21 -9.34
C SER A 51 19.35 -0.93 -8.14
N PRO A 52 19.63 0.35 -7.79
CA PRO A 52 20.41 0.65 -6.58
C PRO A 52 19.72 0.25 -5.28
N LEU A 53 18.38 0.38 -5.19
CA LEU A 53 17.60 0.06 -3.98
C LEU A 53 17.57 -1.44 -3.70
N ILE A 54 17.49 -2.26 -4.75
CA ILE A 54 17.48 -3.72 -4.66
C ILE A 54 18.90 -4.31 -4.60
N GLY A 55 19.92 -3.51 -4.95
CA GLY A 55 21.31 -3.95 -4.97
C GLY A 55 21.65 -4.87 -6.15
N ARG A 56 20.88 -4.83 -7.24
CA ARG A 56 21.14 -5.55 -8.50
C ARG A 56 20.61 -4.76 -9.69
N GLU A 57 21.17 -4.98 -10.87
CA GLU A 57 20.59 -4.44 -12.11
C GLU A 57 19.24 -5.13 -12.41
N ILE A 58 18.23 -4.32 -12.74
CA ILE A 58 16.90 -4.76 -13.16
C ILE A 58 16.78 -4.55 -14.67
N ASP A 59 16.50 -5.61 -15.42
CA ASP A 59 16.25 -5.51 -16.86
C ASP A 59 14.92 -4.77 -17.11
N PRO A 60 14.95 -3.57 -17.70
CA PRO A 60 13.76 -2.75 -17.87
C PRO A 60 12.74 -3.39 -18.83
N ILE A 61 13.16 -4.27 -19.74
CA ILE A 61 12.26 -4.89 -20.71
C ILE A 61 11.64 -6.17 -20.17
N ASN A 62 12.41 -6.93 -19.40
CA ASN A 62 12.01 -8.28 -18.98
C ASN A 62 11.58 -8.38 -17.51
N GLU A 63 11.96 -7.43 -16.66
CA GLU A 63 11.71 -7.49 -15.22
C GLU A 63 10.83 -6.36 -14.70
N ILE A 64 10.30 -5.49 -15.58
CA ILE A 64 9.39 -4.39 -15.20
C ILE A 64 8.13 -4.45 -16.05
N LEU A 65 6.99 -4.44 -15.36
CA LEU A 65 5.66 -4.39 -15.95
C LEU A 65 4.94 -3.13 -15.49
N VAL A 66 4.55 -2.27 -16.44
CA VAL A 66 3.79 -1.05 -16.15
C VAL A 66 2.31 -1.27 -16.42
N THR A 67 1.48 -0.99 -15.42
CA THR A 67 0.03 -1.24 -15.48
C THR A 67 -0.78 0.02 -15.18
N SER A 68 -2.09 -0.01 -15.45
CA SER A 68 -3.06 1.02 -15.05
C SER A 68 -3.30 0.98 -13.55
N GLY A 69 -2.30 1.45 -12.81
CA GLY A 69 -2.30 1.45 -11.35
C GLY A 69 -1.96 0.09 -10.75
N ALA A 70 -1.67 0.09 -9.45
CA ALA A 70 -1.19 -1.09 -8.72
C ALA A 70 -2.24 -2.21 -8.64
N TYR A 71 -3.51 -1.86 -8.79
CA TYR A 71 -4.59 -2.84 -8.90
C TYR A 71 -4.32 -3.79 -10.05
N GLU A 72 -4.09 -3.30 -11.26
CA GLU A 72 -3.79 -4.13 -12.43
C GLU A 72 -2.44 -4.87 -12.30
N ALA A 73 -1.50 -4.37 -11.49
CA ALA A 73 -0.25 -5.07 -11.21
C ALA A 73 -0.43 -6.30 -10.29
N LEU A 74 -1.05 -6.12 -9.11
CA LEU A 74 -1.40 -7.22 -8.18
C LEU A 74 -2.21 -8.29 -8.89
N PHE A 75 -3.12 -7.76 -9.69
CA PHE A 75 -3.99 -8.49 -10.53
C PHE A 75 -3.28 -9.34 -11.59
N SER A 76 -2.33 -8.78 -12.32
CA SER A 76 -1.54 -9.53 -13.30
C SER A 76 -0.65 -10.57 -12.62
N ALA A 77 -0.25 -10.33 -11.37
CA ALA A 77 0.55 -11.26 -10.57
C ALA A 77 -0.26 -12.46 -10.00
N ILE A 78 -1.57 -12.30 -9.82
CA ILE A 78 -2.47 -13.34 -9.27
C ILE A 78 -3.41 -13.95 -10.34
N LEU A 79 -3.70 -13.20 -11.42
CA LEU A 79 -4.63 -13.40 -12.57
C LEU A 79 -6.16 -13.22 -12.28
N GLU A 80 -6.87 -12.38 -13.08
CA GLU A 80 -8.36 -12.12 -13.25
C GLU A 80 -9.29 -11.68 -11.99
N PRO A 81 -9.98 -10.45 -11.92
CA PRO A 81 -9.70 -9.16 -11.13
C PRO A 81 -10.22 -8.75 -9.71
N PHE A 82 -9.61 -7.64 -9.15
CA PHE A 82 -10.01 -6.54 -8.18
C PHE A 82 -9.95 -6.62 -6.61
N PHE A 83 -9.51 -5.55 -5.88
CA PHE A 83 -9.24 -5.31 -4.40
C PHE A 83 -10.45 -5.11 -3.46
N ASP A 84 -10.36 -5.24 -2.12
CA ASP A 84 -10.98 -6.33 -1.34
C ASP A 84 -10.56 -7.73 -1.81
N CYS A 85 -9.44 -7.74 -2.53
CA CYS A 85 -9.18 -8.68 -3.62
C CYS A 85 -8.70 -9.96 -3.11
N TYR A 86 -7.85 -9.92 -2.08
CA TYR A 86 -6.90 -11.01 -1.93
C TYR A 86 -7.68 -12.31 -1.79
N ASP A 87 -8.77 -12.28 -1.01
CA ASP A 87 -9.73 -13.37 -0.96
C ASP A 87 -10.33 -13.71 -2.33
N PHE A 88 -10.94 -12.76 -3.03
CA PHE A 88 -11.61 -12.96 -4.31
C PHE A 88 -10.68 -13.37 -5.47
N MET A 89 -9.56 -12.68 -5.68
CA MET A 89 -8.51 -12.99 -6.66
C MET A 89 -7.91 -14.37 -6.39
N ILE A 90 -7.58 -14.70 -5.14
CA ILE A 90 -7.09 -16.05 -4.80
C ILE A 90 -8.16 -17.08 -5.16
N LYS A 91 -9.42 -16.87 -4.76
CA LYS A 91 -10.53 -17.79 -5.09
C LYS A 91 -10.80 -17.90 -6.59
N SER A 92 -10.70 -16.80 -7.34
CA SER A 92 -10.90 -16.74 -8.79
C SER A 92 -9.80 -17.50 -9.54
N ALA A 93 -8.57 -17.43 -9.03
CA ALA A 93 -7.46 -18.29 -9.45
C ALA A 93 -7.55 -19.73 -8.91
N SER A 94 -8.71 -20.14 -8.37
CA SER A 94 -8.96 -21.46 -7.76
C SER A 94 -8.07 -21.78 -6.54
N GLY A 95 -7.44 -20.77 -5.95
CA GLY A 95 -6.68 -20.86 -4.73
C GLY A 95 -7.55 -20.90 -3.47
N VAL A 96 -6.96 -21.36 -2.37
CA VAL A 96 -7.61 -21.39 -1.05
C VAL A 96 -6.94 -20.36 -0.15
N PRO A 97 -7.56 -19.20 0.09
CA PRO A 97 -6.96 -18.17 0.91
C PRO A 97 -6.87 -18.60 2.37
N LYS A 98 -5.74 -18.25 3.00
CA LYS A 98 -5.50 -18.42 4.43
C LYS A 98 -5.16 -17.05 4.99
N PHE A 99 -5.97 -16.59 5.92
CA PHE A 99 -5.84 -15.26 6.52
C PHE A 99 -5.09 -15.36 7.84
N ILE A 100 -4.23 -14.38 8.07
CA ILE A 100 -3.59 -14.14 9.36
C ILE A 100 -3.72 -12.65 9.67
N ALA A 101 -4.11 -12.34 10.90
CA ALA A 101 -4.28 -10.97 11.34
C ALA A 101 -3.03 -10.50 12.11
N LEU A 102 -2.63 -9.24 11.86
CA LEU A 102 -1.75 -8.54 12.80
C LEU A 102 -2.52 -8.31 14.11
N LYS A 103 -1.87 -8.61 15.23
CA LYS A 103 -2.46 -8.48 16.57
C LYS A 103 -1.69 -7.44 17.37
N PRO A 104 -2.36 -6.56 18.13
CA PRO A 104 -1.68 -5.60 18.98
C PRO A 104 -1.06 -6.33 20.16
N LYS A 105 0.24 -6.15 20.38
CA LYS A 105 0.95 -6.64 21.58
C LYS A 105 0.57 -5.86 22.83
N LYS A 106 0.11 -4.62 22.62
CA LYS A 106 -0.21 -3.65 23.66
C LYS A 106 -1.53 -2.95 23.32
N THR A 107 -2.48 -2.98 24.25
CA THR A 107 -3.80 -2.36 24.11
C THR A 107 -4.03 -1.18 25.04
N SER A 108 -3.03 -0.82 25.87
CA SER A 108 -3.11 0.29 26.82
C SER A 108 -1.98 1.30 26.63
N GLY A 109 -2.23 2.57 27.00
CA GLY A 109 -1.27 3.66 26.83
C GLY A 109 -1.08 4.06 25.36
N THR A 110 0.07 4.67 25.03
CA THR A 110 0.40 5.00 23.64
C THR A 110 0.63 3.71 22.85
N VAL A 111 -0.22 3.49 21.85
CA VAL A 111 -0.13 2.42 20.85
C VAL A 111 0.27 3.04 19.52
N THR A 112 1.22 2.42 18.84
CA THR A 112 1.77 2.82 17.54
C THR A 112 1.56 1.71 16.53
N SER A 113 1.81 1.98 15.25
CA SER A 113 1.71 0.94 14.21
C SER A 113 2.75 -0.19 14.40
N ALA A 114 3.85 0.07 15.11
CA ALA A 114 4.86 -0.94 15.43
C ALA A 114 4.40 -1.96 16.49
N ASP A 115 3.40 -1.61 17.32
CA ASP A 115 2.86 -2.50 18.36
C ASP A 115 1.96 -3.61 17.77
N TRP A 116 1.64 -3.53 16.47
CA TRP A 116 0.94 -4.58 15.73
C TRP A 116 1.96 -5.58 15.22
N GLU A 117 1.91 -6.81 15.71
CA GLU A 117 2.86 -7.87 15.38
C GLU A 117 2.18 -9.03 14.64
N LEU A 118 2.95 -9.70 13.79
CA LEU A 118 2.55 -10.95 13.14
C LEU A 118 2.98 -12.12 14.02
N ASP A 119 2.06 -13.01 14.37
CA ASP A 119 2.43 -14.25 15.07
C ASP A 119 3.08 -15.22 14.07
N PHE A 120 4.40 -15.37 14.16
CA PHE A 120 5.17 -16.24 13.27
C PHE A 120 4.90 -17.73 13.46
N ASN A 121 4.46 -18.16 14.65
CA ASN A 121 4.08 -19.54 14.88
C ASN A 121 2.74 -19.84 14.18
N GLU A 122 1.78 -18.92 14.29
CA GLU A 122 0.52 -18.99 13.56
C GLU A 122 0.78 -18.97 12.05
N LEU A 123 1.63 -18.04 11.56
CA LEU A 123 2.00 -17.97 10.15
C LEU A 123 2.60 -19.28 9.65
N ALA A 124 3.58 -19.82 10.38
CA ALA A 124 4.23 -21.08 10.00
C ALA A 124 3.24 -22.26 9.96
N SER A 125 2.22 -22.27 10.83
CA SER A 125 1.19 -23.31 10.83
C SER A 125 0.27 -23.29 9.61
N LEU A 126 0.17 -22.14 8.92
CA LEU A 126 -0.63 -21.99 7.70
C LEU A 126 0.12 -22.50 6.45
N PHE A 127 1.45 -22.54 6.50
CA PHE A 127 2.28 -23.04 5.40
C PHE A 127 2.30 -24.57 5.32
N ASN A 128 2.10 -25.11 4.13
CA ASN A 128 2.19 -26.54 3.83
C ASN A 128 2.61 -26.75 2.36
N GLU A 129 2.67 -28.00 1.89
CA GLU A 129 3.11 -28.34 0.53
C GLU A 129 2.19 -27.77 -0.58
N ARG A 130 0.96 -27.38 -0.25
CA ARG A 130 0.04 -26.72 -1.19
C ARG A 130 0.18 -25.19 -1.19
N THR A 131 0.96 -24.61 -0.29
CA THR A 131 1.17 -23.15 -0.27
C THR A 131 1.95 -22.71 -1.50
N LYS A 132 1.37 -21.81 -2.29
CA LYS A 132 1.98 -21.31 -3.53
C LYS A 132 2.52 -19.89 -3.41
N MET A 133 1.88 -19.07 -2.60
CA MET A 133 2.22 -17.66 -2.47
C MET A 133 1.80 -17.12 -1.10
N ILE A 134 2.53 -16.13 -0.61
CA ILE A 134 2.09 -15.19 0.42
C ILE A 134 1.96 -13.80 -0.21
N ILE A 135 0.92 -13.06 0.18
CA ILE A 135 0.77 -11.65 -0.16
C ILE A 135 1.12 -10.84 1.08
N LEU A 136 2.08 -9.94 0.94
CA LEU A 136 2.54 -9.05 2.00
C LEU A 136 2.18 -7.62 1.61
N ASN A 137 1.52 -6.85 2.47
CA ASN A 137 1.30 -5.43 2.25
C ASN A 137 2.13 -4.61 3.23
N THR A 138 3.14 -3.90 2.73
CA THR A 138 4.02 -3.09 3.55
C THR A 138 4.47 -1.82 2.83
N PRO A 139 4.28 -0.62 3.41
CA PRO A 139 3.52 -0.30 4.61
C PRO A 139 2.06 -0.73 4.55
N HIS A 140 1.59 -1.31 5.65
CA HIS A 140 0.33 -2.02 5.73
C HIS A 140 -0.86 -1.05 5.79
N ASN A 141 -1.85 -1.23 4.92
CA ASN A 141 -3.15 -0.58 5.00
C ASN A 141 -4.15 -1.57 5.64
N PRO A 142 -4.87 -1.19 6.73
CA PRO A 142 -5.08 0.17 7.25
C PRO A 142 -4.16 0.61 8.40
N LEU A 143 -3.36 -0.29 8.96
CA LEU A 143 -2.65 -0.07 10.23
C LEU A 143 -1.47 0.92 10.17
N GLY A 144 -0.93 1.20 8.99
CA GLY A 144 0.29 1.98 8.81
C GLY A 144 1.56 1.30 9.32
N LYS A 145 1.54 -0.03 9.50
CA LYS A 145 2.71 -0.80 9.95
C LYS A 145 3.72 -0.94 8.81
N ALA A 146 4.95 -0.50 9.04
CA ALA A 146 6.10 -0.92 8.25
C ALA A 146 6.67 -2.20 8.88
N PHE A 147 6.86 -3.25 8.10
CA PHE A 147 7.47 -4.48 8.58
C PHE A 147 8.98 -4.26 8.74
N THR A 148 9.53 -4.76 9.84
CA THR A 148 10.97 -4.69 10.11
C THR A 148 11.74 -5.70 9.28
N GLN A 149 13.03 -5.46 9.04
CA GLN A 149 13.89 -6.41 8.34
C GLN A 149 13.84 -7.83 8.96
N SER A 150 13.85 -7.93 10.29
CA SER A 150 13.76 -9.23 11.00
C SER A 150 12.44 -9.95 10.74
N GLU A 151 11.32 -9.23 10.65
CA GLU A 151 10.03 -9.83 10.27
C GLU A 151 10.05 -10.31 8.82
N LEU A 152 10.62 -9.51 7.90
CA LEU A 152 10.73 -9.85 6.49
C LEU A 152 11.64 -11.07 6.25
N GLU A 153 12.75 -11.18 6.99
CA GLU A 153 13.67 -12.32 6.91
C GLU A 153 13.01 -13.63 7.35
N GLN A 154 12.15 -13.58 8.37
CA GLN A 154 11.36 -14.74 8.82
C GLN A 154 10.31 -15.17 7.78
N ILE A 155 9.60 -14.21 7.16
CA ILE A 155 8.69 -14.49 6.05
C ILE A 155 9.46 -15.11 4.88
N ALA A 156 10.61 -14.54 4.52
CA ALA A 156 11.45 -15.05 3.45
C ALA A 156 11.96 -16.48 3.73
N ALA A 157 12.29 -16.80 4.98
CA ALA A 157 12.69 -18.15 5.38
C ALA A 157 11.55 -19.18 5.15
N LEU A 158 10.30 -18.83 5.46
CA LEU A 158 9.14 -19.68 5.18
C LEU A 158 8.90 -19.85 3.68
N CYS A 159 8.97 -18.77 2.90
CA CYS A 159 8.84 -18.82 1.44
C CYS A 159 9.88 -19.74 0.82
N LYS A 160 11.15 -19.62 1.24
CA LYS A 160 12.24 -20.51 0.80
C LYS A 160 12.00 -21.96 1.18
N LYS A 161 11.59 -22.24 2.43
CA LYS A 161 11.33 -23.59 2.94
C LYS A 161 10.23 -24.31 2.16
N HIS A 162 9.17 -23.59 1.81
CA HIS A 162 7.98 -24.16 1.14
C HIS A 162 7.95 -23.94 -0.37
N ASN A 163 9.01 -23.35 -0.95
CA ASN A 163 9.05 -22.96 -2.36
C ASN A 163 7.82 -22.13 -2.78
N ALA A 164 7.45 -21.16 -1.94
CA ALA A 164 6.32 -20.28 -2.14
C ALA A 164 6.79 -18.90 -2.65
N LEU A 165 5.99 -18.29 -3.52
CA LEU A 165 6.21 -16.92 -4.00
C LEU A 165 5.84 -15.90 -2.92
N CYS A 166 6.48 -14.73 -2.96
CA CYS A 166 6.07 -13.58 -2.17
C CYS A 166 5.62 -12.49 -3.14
N LEU A 167 4.37 -12.06 -3.03
CA LEU A 167 3.87 -10.86 -3.69
C LEU A 167 3.86 -9.73 -2.67
N SER A 168 4.78 -8.77 -2.84
CA SER A 168 4.88 -7.60 -1.95
C SER A 168 4.11 -6.42 -2.55
N ASP A 169 2.99 -6.07 -1.94
CA ASP A 169 2.22 -4.86 -2.21
C ASP A 169 2.84 -3.69 -1.44
N GLU A 170 3.66 -2.91 -2.14
CA GLU A 170 4.43 -1.80 -1.58
C GLU A 170 4.01 -0.43 -2.16
N VAL A 171 2.73 -0.25 -2.50
CA VAL A 171 2.22 1.04 -3.03
C VAL A 171 2.46 2.24 -2.12
N TYR A 172 2.66 1.97 -0.83
CA TYR A 172 2.99 2.96 0.19
C TYR A 172 4.46 2.92 0.59
N GLU A 173 5.36 2.19 -0.12
CA GLU A 173 6.83 2.04 0.14
C GLU A 173 7.47 3.37 0.55
N TRP A 174 6.85 4.37 -0.01
CA TRP A 174 7.28 5.68 -0.18
C TRP A 174 6.58 6.62 0.85
N MET A 175 5.32 6.37 1.18
CA MET A 175 4.60 7.12 2.21
C MET A 175 4.96 6.71 3.64
N THR A 176 6.11 6.06 3.82
CA THR A 176 6.71 5.87 5.12
C THR A 176 7.18 7.23 5.63
N PHE A 177 7.12 7.44 6.94
CA PHE A 177 7.73 8.62 7.58
C PHE A 177 9.27 8.54 7.59
N SER A 178 9.79 7.75 6.65
CA SER A 178 11.14 7.49 6.22
C SER A 178 11.09 7.11 4.73
N VAL A 179 10.73 8.10 3.88
CA VAL A 179 10.94 8.29 2.42
C VAL A 179 10.01 7.62 1.38
N THR A 180 9.44 8.47 0.46
CA THR A 180 9.06 8.17 -0.96
C THR A 180 7.64 8.68 -1.52
N GLY A 181 7.22 8.71 -2.82
CA GLY A 181 5.74 8.56 -3.20
C GLY A 181 5.08 9.24 -4.43
N TRP A 182 4.32 8.47 -5.26
CA TRP A 182 3.38 8.83 -6.37
C TRP A 182 2.29 7.74 -6.64
N LYS A 183 1.20 8.08 -7.37
CA LYS A 183 0.18 7.12 -7.90
C LYS A 183 0.50 6.61 -9.31
N THR A 184 1.35 5.58 -9.36
CA THR A 184 1.53 4.68 -10.51
C THR A 184 1.80 3.28 -10.00
N GLY A 185 1.30 2.25 -10.67
CA GLY A 185 1.58 0.87 -10.34
C GLY A 185 2.57 0.27 -11.32
N TRP A 186 3.58 -0.42 -10.79
CA TRP A 186 4.43 -1.32 -11.54
C TRP A 186 4.64 -2.58 -10.70
N ALA A 187 4.88 -3.69 -11.36
CA ALA A 187 5.43 -4.88 -10.72
C ALA A 187 6.84 -5.10 -11.25
N TYR A 188 7.75 -5.50 -10.37
CA TYR A 188 9.06 -5.99 -10.75
C TYR A 188 9.30 -7.38 -10.16
N GLY A 189 10.03 -8.22 -10.88
CA GLY A 189 10.25 -9.61 -10.48
C GLY A 189 11.10 -10.38 -11.49
N PRO A 190 11.43 -11.65 -11.21
CA PRO A 190 12.18 -12.49 -12.14
C PRO A 190 11.47 -12.54 -13.49
N ALA A 191 12.23 -12.41 -14.59
CA ALA A 191 11.68 -12.38 -15.94
C ALA A 191 10.75 -13.57 -16.28
N SER A 192 10.98 -14.74 -15.68
CA SER A 192 10.14 -15.93 -15.86
C SER A 192 8.72 -15.79 -15.30
N LEU A 193 8.49 -14.84 -14.38
CA LEU A 193 7.22 -14.58 -13.73
C LEU A 193 6.50 -13.33 -14.28
N MET A 194 7.18 -12.54 -15.11
CA MET A 194 6.63 -11.32 -15.69
C MET A 194 6.09 -11.62 -17.11
N LYS A 195 4.79 -11.43 -17.35
CA LYS A 195 4.19 -11.45 -18.71
C LYS A 195 3.40 -10.17 -18.96
N ASN A 196 3.55 -9.66 -20.18
CA ASN A 196 3.33 -8.26 -20.54
C ASN A 196 1.85 -7.83 -20.70
N LEU A 197 1.49 -6.71 -20.07
CA LEU A 197 0.36 -5.82 -20.30
C LEU A 197 0.85 -4.40 -20.02
N GLN A 198 0.53 -3.42 -20.89
CA GLN A 198 1.23 -2.13 -20.97
C GLN A 198 0.27 -0.95 -20.74
N VAL A 199 0.61 -0.01 -19.84
CA VAL A 199 -0.09 1.27 -19.68
C VAL A 199 0.91 2.43 -19.45
N GLU A 200 0.63 3.62 -20.00
CA GLU A 200 1.65 4.65 -20.31
C GLU A 200 1.21 6.06 -19.87
N ALA A 201 2.02 6.74 -19.04
CA ALA A 201 1.96 8.20 -18.84
C ALA A 201 3.12 8.82 -18.00
N VAL A 202 3.84 8.03 -17.18
CA VAL A 202 4.61 8.59 -16.02
C VAL A 202 6.14 8.64 -16.22
N ALA A 203 6.63 8.24 -17.39
CA ALA A 203 8.07 8.15 -17.71
C ALA A 203 8.87 9.42 -17.38
N ARG A 204 8.34 10.55 -17.82
CA ARG A 204 9.03 11.84 -17.81
C ARG A 204 9.08 12.48 -16.42
N SER A 205 8.04 12.26 -15.62
CA SER A 205 8.00 12.64 -14.21
C SER A 205 9.15 11.99 -13.43
N PHE A 206 9.40 10.71 -13.67
CA PHE A 206 10.50 9.99 -13.04
C PHE A 206 11.88 10.50 -13.44
N GLU A 207 12.08 11.02 -14.66
CA GLU A 207 13.36 11.64 -15.06
C GLU A 207 13.64 12.92 -14.28
N VAL A 208 12.60 13.75 -14.09
CA VAL A 208 12.70 14.99 -13.32
C VAL A 208 13.03 14.67 -11.86
N GLU A 209 12.37 13.65 -11.30
CA GLU A 209 12.61 13.22 -9.92
C GLU A 209 13.97 12.50 -9.75
N LEU A 210 14.39 11.68 -10.72
CA LEU A 210 15.72 11.06 -10.75
C LEU A 210 16.84 12.11 -10.75
N ALA A 211 16.70 13.17 -11.54
CA ALA A 211 17.66 14.27 -11.55
C ALA A 211 17.76 15.00 -10.19
N ARG A 212 16.76 14.80 -9.32
CA ARG A 212 16.64 15.41 -7.99
C ARG A 212 16.69 14.40 -6.86
N ILE A 213 17.03 13.13 -7.12
CA ILE A 213 16.97 12.06 -6.11
C ILE A 213 17.91 12.25 -4.92
N ASN A 214 18.91 13.12 -5.04
CA ASN A 214 19.78 13.52 -3.92
C ASN A 214 19.43 14.91 -3.34
N SER A 215 18.38 15.53 -3.85
CA SER A 215 17.88 16.83 -3.37
C SER A 215 16.80 16.61 -2.31
N PRO A 216 16.76 17.44 -1.25
CA PRO A 216 15.61 17.46 -0.35
C PRO A 216 14.30 17.73 -1.10
N ASP A 217 14.33 18.47 -2.21
CA ASP A 217 13.13 18.86 -2.99
C ASP A 217 12.61 17.76 -3.92
N CYS A 218 13.22 16.57 -3.93
CA CYS A 218 12.63 15.41 -4.60
C CYS A 218 11.23 15.17 -4.00
N TYR A 219 10.21 15.19 -4.85
CA TYR A 219 8.82 14.97 -4.45
C TYR A 219 8.62 13.64 -3.77
N LEU A 220 9.36 12.64 -4.24
CA LEU A 220 9.44 11.34 -3.60
C LEU A 220 9.72 11.53 -2.09
N TYR A 221 10.70 12.34 -1.67
CA TYR A 221 11.03 12.52 -0.25
C TYR A 221 10.13 13.55 0.44
N SER A 222 9.66 14.55 -0.31
CA SER A 222 8.94 15.69 0.26
C SER A 222 7.52 15.34 0.70
N LEU A 223 6.84 14.43 -0.01
CA LEU A 223 5.47 14.03 0.32
C LEU A 223 5.38 13.45 1.74
N ALA A 224 6.28 12.54 2.11
CA ALA A 224 6.34 12.00 3.47
C ALA A 224 6.51 13.10 4.53
N ARG A 225 7.32 14.13 4.24
CA ARG A 225 7.54 15.27 5.15
C ARG A 225 6.33 16.20 5.25
N GLU A 226 5.58 16.38 4.17
CA GLU A 226 4.34 17.16 4.17
C GLU A 226 3.20 16.46 4.91
N LEU A 227 3.15 15.12 4.84
CA LEU A 227 2.13 14.31 5.52
C LEU A 227 2.38 14.18 7.04
N LEU A 228 3.63 14.33 7.50
CA LEU A 228 4.01 14.24 8.92
C LEU A 228 3.22 15.21 9.82
N PRO A 229 3.22 16.54 9.58
CA PRO A 229 2.45 17.47 10.38
C PRO A 229 0.94 17.22 10.35
N LYS A 230 0.40 16.78 9.20
CA LYS A 230 -1.03 16.45 9.06
C LYS A 230 -1.41 15.26 9.95
N ARG A 231 -0.59 14.20 9.95
CA ARG A 231 -0.75 13.05 10.87
C ARG A 231 -0.75 13.51 12.31
N ASP A 232 0.28 14.26 12.71
CA ASP A 232 0.46 14.66 14.12
C ASP A 232 -0.67 15.56 14.60
N TYR A 233 -1.14 16.46 13.74
CA TYR A 233 -2.29 17.30 14.02
C TYR A 233 -3.59 16.50 14.18
N LEU A 234 -3.86 15.54 13.28
CA LEU A 234 -5.01 14.66 13.40
C LEU A 234 -4.96 13.82 14.68
N LEU A 235 -3.81 13.22 14.99
CA LEU A 235 -3.62 12.44 16.22
C LEU A 235 -3.84 13.29 17.47
N LYS A 236 -3.40 14.56 17.47
CA LYS A 236 -3.67 15.49 18.56
C LYS A 236 -5.17 15.74 18.72
N ILE A 237 -5.88 16.09 17.65
CA ILE A 237 -7.33 16.33 17.70
C ILE A 237 -8.07 15.11 18.23
N LEU A 238 -7.75 13.91 17.74
CA LEU A 238 -8.41 12.68 18.16
C LEU A 238 -8.19 12.37 19.66
N ARG A 239 -7.00 12.66 20.18
CA ARG A 239 -6.69 12.50 21.62
C ARG A 239 -7.42 13.53 22.48
N ASP A 240 -7.36 14.80 22.09
CA ASP A 240 -7.93 15.91 22.87
C ASP A 240 -9.46 15.78 23.02
N ASN A 241 -10.12 15.07 22.09
CA ASN A 241 -11.57 14.89 22.07
C ASN A 241 -12.05 13.51 22.56
N GLY A 242 -11.16 12.67 23.09
CA GLY A 242 -11.55 11.40 23.73
C GLY A 242 -12.37 10.47 22.83
N PHE A 243 -11.85 10.16 21.64
CA PHE A 243 -12.52 9.43 20.56
C PHE A 243 -13.56 8.39 21.04
N ASN A 244 -14.83 8.76 20.91
CA ASN A 244 -15.99 7.91 21.19
C ASN A 244 -16.73 7.65 19.87
N PRO A 245 -17.21 6.43 19.56
CA PRO A 245 -17.94 6.12 18.32
C PRO A 245 -19.12 7.05 17.98
N THR A 246 -19.66 7.83 18.92
CA THR A 246 -20.67 8.88 18.66
C THR A 246 -20.10 10.15 18.01
N PHE A 247 -18.79 10.42 18.14
CA PHE A 247 -18.13 11.61 17.58
C PHE A 247 -18.28 11.72 16.06
N ALA A 248 -18.21 10.60 15.33
CA ALA A 248 -18.37 10.60 13.87
C ALA A 248 -19.78 11.07 13.43
N LYS A 249 -20.82 10.71 14.21
CA LYS A 249 -22.21 11.09 13.94
C LYS A 249 -22.51 12.53 14.36
N GLU A 250 -21.92 13.01 15.45
CA GLU A 250 -22.16 14.35 15.99
C GLU A 250 -21.28 15.44 15.36
N ALA A 251 -20.03 15.11 15.00
CA ALA A 251 -19.07 16.06 14.44
C ALA A 251 -19.07 16.10 12.90
N GLY A 252 -19.85 15.25 12.24
CA GLY A 252 -19.92 15.19 10.77
C GLY A 252 -18.60 14.71 10.12
N VAL A 253 -17.86 13.82 10.80
CA VAL A 253 -16.59 13.27 10.29
C VAL A 253 -16.79 11.84 9.83
N LEU A 254 -16.48 11.56 8.57
CA LEU A 254 -16.56 10.21 8.01
C LEU A 254 -15.24 9.46 8.16
N ALA A 255 -15.35 8.21 8.59
CA ALA A 255 -14.26 7.24 8.70
C ALA A 255 -14.71 5.89 8.14
N ILE A 256 -13.76 5.02 7.78
CA ILE A 256 -14.08 3.64 7.36
C ILE A 256 -13.89 2.70 8.56
N PRO A 257 -14.86 1.83 8.89
CA PRO A 257 -14.66 0.83 9.93
C PRO A 257 -13.60 -0.19 9.47
N PRO A 258 -12.54 -0.45 10.24
CA PRO A 258 -11.48 -1.37 9.85
C PRO A 258 -11.95 -2.82 9.68
N THR A 259 -13.09 -3.19 10.25
CA THR A 259 -13.76 -4.49 10.05
C THR A 259 -13.98 -4.83 8.57
N ALA A 260 -14.08 -3.83 7.69
CA ALA A 260 -14.15 -4.01 6.24
C ALA A 260 -12.87 -4.65 5.64
N PHE A 261 -11.74 -4.58 6.34
CA PHE A 261 -10.45 -5.14 5.90
C PHE A 261 -10.09 -6.47 6.58
N TYR A 262 -10.96 -7.00 7.44
CA TYR A 262 -10.75 -8.29 8.10
C TYR A 262 -11.62 -9.39 7.49
N SER A 263 -11.07 -10.61 7.39
CA SER A 263 -11.86 -11.81 7.09
C SER A 263 -12.92 -12.04 8.17
N GLU A 264 -14.00 -12.77 7.85
CA GLU A 264 -15.14 -12.99 8.76
C GLU A 264 -14.73 -13.42 10.19
N GLY A 265 -13.81 -14.40 10.32
CA GLY A 265 -13.33 -14.88 11.62
C GLY A 265 -12.49 -13.87 12.43
N HIS A 266 -12.05 -12.78 11.81
CA HIS A 266 -11.19 -11.76 12.41
C HIS A 266 -11.86 -10.37 12.53
N LYS A 267 -13.12 -10.22 12.09
CA LYS A 267 -13.82 -8.92 12.13
C LYS A 267 -13.83 -8.28 13.52
N HIS A 268 -14.00 -9.09 14.56
CA HIS A 268 -13.97 -8.66 15.97
C HIS A 268 -12.72 -7.87 16.37
N LEU A 269 -11.58 -8.07 15.68
CA LEU A 269 -10.34 -7.33 15.95
C LEU A 269 -10.40 -5.86 15.51
N GLY A 270 -11.32 -5.50 14.61
CA GLY A 270 -11.46 -4.17 14.04
C GLY A 270 -12.68 -3.38 14.55
N GLU A 271 -13.53 -3.98 15.40
CA GLU A 271 -14.85 -3.44 15.79
C GLU A 271 -14.74 -2.14 16.60
N ASP A 272 -13.70 -2.01 17.41
CA ASP A 272 -13.47 -0.84 18.27
C ASP A 272 -12.58 0.23 17.62
N TYR A 273 -12.29 0.12 16.32
CA TYR A 273 -11.38 1.01 15.61
C TYR A 273 -12.10 1.79 14.50
N ALA A 274 -11.49 2.91 14.10
CA ALA A 274 -11.91 3.70 12.94
C ALA A 274 -10.68 4.04 12.09
N ARG A 275 -10.78 3.84 10.77
CA ARG A 275 -9.74 4.24 9.81
C ARG A 275 -10.02 5.65 9.32
N PHE A 276 -9.06 6.54 9.56
CA PHE A 276 -9.01 7.88 8.99
C PHE A 276 -7.95 7.96 7.90
N CYS A 277 -8.20 8.82 6.93
CA CYS A 277 -7.31 9.16 5.85
C CYS A 277 -7.10 10.68 5.83
N PHE A 278 -5.85 11.09 5.67
CA PHE A 278 -5.41 12.50 5.78
C PHE A 278 -4.48 12.89 4.63
N ILE A 279 -4.53 12.11 3.54
CA ILE A 279 -3.67 12.25 2.37
C ILE A 279 -4.36 13.02 1.28
#